data_AF-A0A444FC96-F1
#
_entry.id   AF-A0A444FC96-F1
#
_cell.length_a   1.000
_cell.length_b   1.000
_cell.length_c   1.000
_cell.angle_alpha   90.00
_cell.angle_beta   90.00
_cell.angle_gamma   90.00
#
_symmetry.space_group_name_H-M   'P 1'
#
loop_
_entity.id
_entity.type
_entity.pdbx_description
1 polymer ?
#
loop_
_entity_poly.entity_id
_entity_poly.type
_entity_poly.pdbx_seq_one_letter_code
_entity_poly.pdbx_strand_id
1 'polypeptide(L)'
;MCLADLEFDYINPYDSASRINKVIYPEFVLQGALCLLFLLSGNWLMLLLCVPYLYYNVRLYQQRQHLIDVTEIFNQLNREKKRRLFKLVTLVTLLFLTLFWMIWSILEDDE
;
A
#
# COMPACT_ATOMS: atom_id res chain seq x y z
N MET A 1 -5.62 12.87 1.55
CA MET A 1 -5.92 14.01 2.43
C MET A 1 -4.66 14.83 2.73
N CYS A 2 -3.65 14.31 3.43
CA CYS A 2 -2.45 15.09 3.79
C CYS A 2 -1.64 15.73 2.64
N LEU A 3 -1.63 15.14 1.44
CA LEU A 3 -0.95 15.73 0.27
C LEU A 3 -1.75 16.88 -0.38
N ALA A 4 -3.07 16.86 -0.24
CA ALA A 4 -3.94 17.93 -0.73
C ALA A 4 -3.89 19.14 0.22
N ASP A 5 -3.73 18.91 1.53
CA ASP A 5 -3.44 19.98 2.51
C ASP A 5 -2.03 20.59 2.32
N LEU A 6 -1.07 19.82 1.79
CA LEU A 6 0.25 20.34 1.44
C LEU A 6 0.23 21.27 0.21
N GLU A 7 -0.73 21.05 -0.70
CA GLU A 7 -0.93 21.84 -1.93
C GLU A 7 -1.62 23.18 -1.63
N PHE A 8 -2.22 23.32 -0.43
CA PHE A 8 -2.95 24.49 0.05
C PHE A 8 -2.19 25.37 1.07
N ASP A 9 -0.88 25.15 1.24
CA ASP A 9 0.05 26.05 1.96
C ASP A 9 -0.10 26.10 3.50
N TYR A 10 -0.66 25.07 4.14
CA TYR A 10 -0.95 25.11 5.60
C TYR A 10 -0.07 24.21 6.49
N ILE A 11 0.79 23.34 5.92
CA ILE A 11 1.58 22.37 6.70
C ILE A 11 3.05 22.38 6.30
N ASN A 12 3.93 22.43 7.31
CA ASN A 12 5.37 22.27 7.13
C ASN A 12 5.66 20.94 6.39
N PRO A 13 6.38 20.95 5.26
CA PRO A 13 6.73 19.74 4.52
C PRO A 13 7.47 18.70 5.40
N TYR A 14 8.13 19.18 6.47
CA TYR A 14 8.76 18.35 7.49
C TYR A 14 7.75 17.53 8.31
N ASP A 15 6.63 18.13 8.74
CA ASP A 15 5.58 17.44 9.50
C ASP A 15 4.85 16.40 8.65
N SER A 16 4.60 16.71 7.38
CA SER A 16 4.01 15.77 6.45
C SER A 16 4.93 14.59 6.16
N ALA A 17 6.22 14.82 5.90
CA ALA A 17 7.20 13.76 5.68
C ALA A 17 7.30 12.82 6.91
N SER A 18 7.35 13.40 8.12
CA SER A 18 7.40 12.65 9.38
C SER A 18 6.15 11.78 9.60
N ARG A 19 4.96 12.34 9.38
CA ARG A 19 3.69 11.58 9.47
C ARG A 19 3.61 10.44 8.48
N ILE A 20 4.06 10.67 7.25
CA ILE A 20 4.07 9.63 6.22
C ILE A 20 5.04 8.50 6.60
N ASN A 21 6.24 8.84 7.08
CA ASN A 21 7.23 7.86 7.52
C ASN A 21 6.72 6.97 8.64
N LYS A 22 5.95 7.54 9.57
CA LYS A 22 5.37 6.78 10.69
C LYS A 22 4.32 5.76 10.24
N VAL A 23 3.60 6.04 9.16
CA VAL A 23 2.55 5.16 8.60
C VAL A 23 3.13 4.11 7.65
N ILE A 24 4.31 4.37 7.08
CA ILE A 24 4.98 3.45 6.17
C ILE A 24 5.26 2.10 6.83
N TYR A 25 5.88 2.08 8.01
CA TYR A 25 6.20 0.83 8.72
C TYR A 25 4.99 -0.08 8.98
N PRO A 26 3.88 0.39 9.58
CA PRO A 26 2.72 -0.46 9.81
C PRO A 26 2.08 -0.95 8.49
N GLU A 27 2.13 -0.18 7.40
CA GLU A 27 1.64 -0.65 6.10
C GLU A 27 2.45 -1.85 5.57
N PHE A 28 3.78 -1.81 5.65
CA PHE A 28 4.63 -2.93 5.23
C PHE A 28 4.35 -4.19 6.05
N VAL A 29 4.17 -4.03 7.36
CA VAL A 29 3.86 -5.15 8.27
C VAL A 29 2.49 -5.75 7.94
N LEU A 30 1.45 -4.91 7.74
CA LEU A 30 0.11 -5.38 7.39
C LEU A 30 0.09 -6.10 6.04
N GLN A 31 0.78 -5.57 5.03
CA GLN A 31 0.87 -6.23 3.72
C GLN A 31 1.59 -7.58 3.81
N GLY A 32 2.68 -7.65 4.59
CA GLY A 32 3.39 -8.90 4.85
C GLY A 32 2.52 -9.92 5.57
N ALA A 33 1.80 -9.49 6.60
CA ALA A 33 0.86 -10.33 7.33
C ALA A 33 -0.27 -10.85 6.44
N LEU A 34 -0.87 -10.00 5.60
CA LEU A 34 -1.89 -10.41 4.62
C LEU A 34 -1.36 -11.45 3.63
N CYS A 35 -0.15 -11.26 3.12
CA CYS A 35 0.48 -12.22 2.21
C CYS A 35 0.70 -13.59 2.90
N LEU A 36 1.13 -13.58 4.17
CA LEU A 36 1.28 -14.79 4.98
C LEU A 36 -0.07 -15.47 5.25
N LEU A 37 -1.13 -14.70 5.55
CA LEU A 37 -2.47 -15.23 5.75
C LEU A 37 -3.01 -15.89 4.46
N PHE A 38 -2.81 -15.29 3.28
CA PHE A 38 -3.19 -15.92 2.02
C PHE A 38 -2.38 -17.18 1.71
N LEU A 39 -1.10 -17.20 2.09
CA LEU A 39 -0.24 -18.40 1.98
C LEU A 39 -0.76 -19.53 2.86
N LEU A 40 -1.12 -19.23 4.12
CA LEU A 40 -1.68 -20.21 5.06
C LEU A 40 -3.08 -20.68 4.65
N SER A 41 -3.89 -19.79 4.07
CA SER A 41 -5.23 -20.09 3.59
C SER A 41 -5.23 -20.90 2.28
N GLY A 42 -4.08 -21.15 1.65
CA GLY A 42 -3.98 -21.90 0.40
C GLY A 42 -4.50 -21.16 -0.84
N ASN A 43 -4.73 -19.85 -0.74
CA ASN A 43 -5.28 -19.03 -1.82
C ASN A 43 -4.17 -18.52 -2.76
N TRP A 44 -3.69 -19.41 -3.63
CA TRP A 44 -2.57 -19.15 -4.56
C TRP A 44 -2.81 -17.96 -5.51
N LEU A 45 -4.05 -17.76 -5.97
CA LEU A 45 -4.42 -16.62 -6.84
C LEU A 45 -4.26 -15.27 -6.15
N MET A 46 -4.69 -15.17 -4.88
CA MET A 46 -4.55 -13.96 -4.06
C MET A 46 -3.09 -13.66 -3.78
N LEU A 47 -2.31 -14.71 -3.49
CA LEU A 47 -0.88 -14.60 -3.26
C LEU A 47 -0.15 -14.07 -4.51
N LEU A 48 -0.46 -14.58 -5.70
CA LEU A 48 0.15 -14.14 -6.96
C LEU A 48 -0.10 -12.64 -7.23
N LEU A 49 -1.28 -12.13 -6.88
CA LEU A 49 -1.61 -10.70 -6.95
C LEU A 49 -0.89 -9.85 -5.89
N CYS A 50 -0.67 -10.40 -4.70
CA CYS A 50 0.01 -9.71 -3.60
C CYS A 50 1.54 -9.67 -3.78
N VAL A 51 2.13 -10.69 -4.41
CA VAL A 51 3.58 -10.83 -4.64
C VAL A 51 4.23 -9.65 -5.38
N PRO A 52 3.72 -9.16 -6.53
CA PRO A 52 4.36 -8.05 -7.25
C PRO A 52 4.33 -6.76 -6.44
N TYR A 53 3.28 -6.53 -5.67
CA TYR A 53 3.17 -5.38 -4.77
C TYR A 53 4.15 -5.51 -3.60
N LEU A 54 4.23 -6.68 -2.97
CA LEU A 54 5.17 -6.96 -1.88
C LEU A 54 6.62 -6.84 -2.36
N TYR A 55 6.93 -7.36 -3.55
CA TYR A 55 8.26 -7.24 -4.17
C TYR A 55 8.63 -5.78 -4.43
N TYR A 56 7.71 -4.98 -4.98
CA TYR A 56 7.94 -3.56 -5.20
C TYR A 56 8.22 -2.81 -3.88
N ASN A 57 7.48 -3.17 -2.83
CA ASN A 57 7.66 -2.66 -1.48
C ASN A 57 9.04 -3.04 -0.90
N VAL A 58 9.43 -4.31 -0.98
CA VAL A 58 10.74 -4.80 -0.48
C VAL A 58 11.89 -4.13 -1.24
N ARG A 59 11.77 -3.98 -2.56
CA ARG A 59 12.76 -3.29 -3.39
C ARG A 59 12.93 -1.83 -2.95
N LEU A 60 11.83 -1.15 -2.63
CA LEU A 60 11.88 0.22 -2.12
C LEU A 60 12.58 0.30 -0.77
N TYR A 61 12.30 -0.66 0.12
CA TYR A 61 12.95 -0.76 1.42
C TYR A 61 14.47 -0.96 1.27
N GLN A 62 14.90 -1.87 0.38
CA GLN A 62 16.32 -2.10 0.07
C GLN A 62 17.02 -0.87 -0.50
N GLN A 63 16.34 -0.08 -1.33
CA GLN A 63 16.89 1.15 -1.89
C GLN A 63 16.99 2.30 -0.88
N ARG A 64 16.60 2.10 0.39
CA ARG A 64 16.59 3.11 1.47
C ARG A 64 15.77 4.38 1.17
N GLN A 65 15.13 4.48 0.01
CA GLN A 65 14.20 5.54 -0.41
C GLN A 65 12.83 5.46 0.30
N HIS A 66 12.78 4.87 1.50
CA HIS A 66 11.59 4.85 2.35
C HIS A 66 11.37 6.21 3.05
N LEU A 67 12.45 6.97 3.28
CA LEU A 67 12.41 8.30 3.87
C LEU A 67 12.21 9.33 2.76
N ILE A 68 11.25 10.22 2.98
CA ILE A 68 10.95 11.28 2.03
C ILE A 68 11.83 12.47 2.38
N ASP A 69 12.75 12.84 1.48
CA ASP A 69 13.65 13.97 1.70
C ASP A 69 12.96 15.30 1.39
N VAL A 70 12.94 16.19 2.38
CA VAL A 70 12.04 17.36 2.43
C VAL A 70 12.39 18.38 1.35
N THR A 71 13.64 18.40 0.90
CA THR A 71 14.18 19.28 -0.15
C THR A 71 13.76 18.88 -1.56
N GLU A 72 13.48 17.60 -1.82
CA GLU A 72 13.07 17.10 -3.16
C GLU A 72 11.56 16.77 -3.27
N ILE A 73 10.81 16.82 -2.17
CA ILE A 73 9.38 16.50 -2.11
C ILE A 73 8.56 17.20 -3.19
N PHE A 74 8.79 18.49 -3.40
CA PHE A 74 7.98 19.28 -4.32
C PHE A 74 8.24 18.90 -5.79
N ASN A 75 9.48 18.56 -6.14
CA ASN A 75 9.83 18.13 -7.49
C ASN A 75 9.31 16.71 -7.80
N GLN A 76 9.28 15.84 -6.78
CA GLN A 76 8.82 14.45 -6.91
C GLN A 76 7.33 14.26 -6.57
N LEU A 77 6.62 15.33 -6.19
CA LEU A 77 5.26 15.29 -5.65
C LEU A 77 4.28 14.57 -6.57
N ASN A 78 4.33 14.87 -7.87
CA ASN A 78 3.42 14.30 -8.86
C ASN A 78 3.66 12.79 -9.06
N ARG A 79 4.92 12.35 -8.92
CA ARG A 79 5.30 10.94 -8.98
C ARG A 79 4.86 10.19 -7.73
N GLU A 80 5.03 10.78 -6.55
CA GLU A 80 4.55 10.23 -5.28
C GLU A 80 3.01 10.18 -5.22
N LYS A 81 2.31 11.19 -5.77
CA LYS A 81 0.84 11.22 -5.89
C LYS A 81 0.33 10.06 -6.76
N LYS A 82 0.94 9.84 -7.93
CA LYS A 82 0.63 8.68 -8.80
C LYS A 82 0.92 7.35 -8.12
N ARG A 83 2.04 7.25 -7.40
CA ARG A 83 2.43 6.04 -6.67
C ARG A 83 1.42 5.66 -5.59
N ARG A 84 0.95 6.65 -4.81
CA ARG A 84 -0.10 6.44 -3.80
C ARG A 84 -1.45 6.13 -4.41
N LEU A 85 -1.78 6.74 -5.54
CA LEU A 85 -3.00 6.42 -6.26
C LEU A 85 -2.98 4.97 -6.76
N PHE A 86 -1.86 4.53 -7.33
CA PHE A 86 -1.67 3.12 -7.70
C PHE A 86 -1.78 2.19 -6.48
N LYS A 87 -1.18 2.58 -5.35
CA LYS A 87 -1.29 1.86 -4.07
C LYS A 87 -2.75 1.68 -3.63
N LEU A 88 -3.54 2.75 -3.68
CA LEU A 88 -4.97 2.72 -3.34
C LEU A 88 -5.77 1.85 -4.31
N VAL A 89 -5.52 1.96 -5.62
CA VAL A 89 -6.18 1.12 -6.62
C VAL A 89 -5.89 -0.35 -6.34
N THR A 90 -4.63 -0.72 -6.11
CA THR A 90 -4.26 -2.10 -5.76
C THR A 90 -4.98 -2.59 -4.49
N LEU A 91 -5.06 -1.76 -3.46
CA LEU A 91 -5.75 -2.10 -2.21
C LEU A 91 -7.26 -2.29 -2.41
N VAL A 92 -7.90 -1.40 -3.19
CA VAL A 92 -9.33 -1.51 -3.52
C VAL A 92 -9.60 -2.75 -4.36
N THR A 93 -8.79 -3.02 -5.38
CA THR A 93 -8.94 -4.24 -6.20
C THR A 93 -8.76 -5.50 -5.37
N LEU A 94 -7.80 -5.50 -4.43
CA LEU A 94 -7.58 -6.63 -3.52
C LEU A 94 -8.78 -6.82 -2.60
N LEU A 95 -9.34 -5.74 -2.06
CA LEU A 95 -10.55 -5.79 -1.23
C LEU A 95 -11.74 -6.40 -2.00
N PHE A 96 -12.03 -5.92 -3.22
CA PHE A 96 -13.09 -6.49 -4.05
C PHE A 96 -12.89 -7.97 -4.35
N LEU A 97 -11.67 -8.37 -4.72
CA LEU A 97 -11.35 -9.77 -4.97
C LEU A 97 -11.53 -10.62 -3.71
N THR A 98 -11.08 -10.16 -2.54
CA THR A 98 -11.22 -10.91 -1.28
C THR A 98 -12.68 -11.10 -0.89
N LEU A 99 -13.52 -10.09 -1.11
CA LEU A 99 -14.96 -10.22 -0.87
C LEU A 99 -15.60 -11.20 -1.86
N PHE A 100 -15.24 -11.13 -3.14
CA PHE A 100 -15.73 -12.07 -4.14
C PHE A 100 -15.38 -13.52 -3.78
N TRP A 101 -14.12 -13.76 -3.40
CA TRP A 101 -13.67 -15.09 -2.96
C TRP A 101 -14.34 -15.56 -1.68
N MET A 102 -14.55 -14.66 -0.71
CA MET A 102 -15.27 -15.00 0.52
C MET A 102 -16.71 -15.43 0.21
N ILE A 103 -17.41 -14.71 -0.66
CA ILE A 103 -18.77 -15.05 -1.09
C ILE A 103 -18.80 -16.38 -1.82
N TRP A 104 -17.85 -16.61 -2.74
CA TRP A 104 -17.75 -17.87 -3.47
C TRP A 104 -17.51 -19.06 -2.54
N SER A 105 -16.57 -18.92 -1.59
CA SER A 105 -16.29 -19.95 -0.59
C SER A 105 -17.50 -20.27 0.26
N ILE A 106 -18.28 -19.26 0.67
CA ILE A 106 -19.51 -19.48 1.45
C ILE A 106 -20.57 -20.18 0.61
N LEU A 107 -20.72 -19.82 -0.67
CA LEU A 107 -21.69 -20.44 -1.57
C LEU A 107 -21.37 -21.93 -1.81
N GLU A 108 -20.10 -22.27 -1.93
CA GLU A 108 -19.64 -23.64 -2.17
C GLU A 108 -19.73 -24.52 -0.90
N ASP A 109 -19.70 -23.91 0.30
CA ASP A 109 -19.97 -24.61 1.57
C ASP A 109 -21.48 -24.88 1.81
N ASP A 110 -22.38 -24.16 1.12
CA ASP A 110 -23.84 -24.32 1.20
C ASP A 110 -24.41 -25.37 0.21
N GLU A 111 -23.58 -25.93 -0.71
CA GLU A 111 -23.91 -27.07 -1.59
C GLU A 111 -23.46 -28.42 -1.01
#